data_AF-A0A497TEY6-F1
#
_entry.id   AF-A0A497TEY6-F1
#
_cell.length_a   1.000
_cell.length_b   1.000
_cell.length_c   1.000
_cell.angle_alpha   90.00
_cell.angle_beta   90.00
_cell.angle_gamma   90.00
#
_symmetry.space_group_name_H-M   'P 1'
#
loop_
_entity.id
_entity.type
_entity.pdbx_description
1 polymer ?
#
loop_
_entity_poly.entity_id
_entity_poly.type
_entity_poly.pdbx_seq_one_letter_code
_entity_poly.pdbx_strand_id
1 'polypeptide(L)'
;MSSVEAAVNVRVQPSGDNVTTAYALSGEQRILFGNVEGAAAYECRWQFSDGTPATAWAAPGATRFINTTHTYASAAPHWARLTCRDPGNIADTDSETINMLVIGTDNLNRQKNDAIDDGLRYSYNRILTGGSYQGCFYGSGQYGASTGMALLAFENHGHNLDSNDEDSYKAVVEEGLACILRVYPTAINMTNQACVGDPELGDTDADNDNKGLRFQSTTQNYTPFMMMAMVNAGSLAAGRSDVVT
;
A
#
# COMPACT_ATOMS: atom_id res chain seq x y z
N MET A 1 -17.87 19.82 -18.29
CA MET A 1 -17.90 18.39 -17.94
C MET A 1 -18.15 18.33 -16.44
N SER A 2 -19.29 17.76 -16.04
CA SER A 2 -19.59 17.54 -14.62
C SER A 2 -18.54 16.58 -14.10
N SER A 3 -17.75 17.00 -13.11
CA SER A 3 -16.94 16.07 -12.34
C SER A 3 -17.94 15.10 -11.70
N VAL A 4 -17.94 13.84 -12.14
CA VAL A 4 -18.57 12.78 -11.37
C VAL A 4 -17.76 12.75 -10.08
N GLU A 5 -18.38 13.21 -8.99
CA GLU A 5 -17.80 13.08 -7.67
C GLU A 5 -17.52 11.58 -7.47
N ALA A 6 -16.27 11.22 -7.18
CA ALA A 6 -15.90 9.83 -7.02
C ALA A 6 -16.71 9.26 -5.84
N ALA A 7 -17.53 8.24 -6.12
CA ALA A 7 -18.35 7.57 -5.11
C ALA A 7 -17.49 7.05 -3.97
N VAL A 8 -18.07 6.96 -2.78
CA VAL A 8 -17.39 6.38 -1.61
C VAL A 8 -16.91 4.98 -1.99
N ASN A 9 -15.61 4.73 -1.83
CA ASN A 9 -15.04 3.40 -1.99
C ASN A 9 -14.30 3.00 -0.71
N VAL A 10 -14.78 1.97 -0.03
CA VAL A 10 -14.24 1.43 1.21
C VAL A 10 -13.44 0.19 0.90
N ARG A 11 -12.25 0.06 1.48
CA ARG A 11 -11.48 -1.19 1.47
C ARG A 11 -11.06 -1.55 2.88
N VAL A 12 -10.91 -2.84 3.17
CA VAL A 12 -10.52 -3.36 4.50
C VAL A 12 -9.36 -4.33 4.39
N GLN A 13 -8.69 -4.60 5.51
CA GLN A 13 -7.58 -5.55 5.54
C GLN A 13 -7.85 -6.70 6.53
N PRO A 14 -7.43 -7.94 6.21
CA PRO A 14 -6.81 -8.36 4.95
C PRO A 14 -7.75 -8.19 3.73
N SER A 15 -7.19 -7.75 2.60
CA SER A 15 -7.86 -7.68 1.28
C SER A 15 -7.09 -8.49 0.24
N GLY A 16 -7.80 -8.93 -0.81
CA GLY A 16 -7.22 -9.60 -1.97
C GLY A 16 -7.74 -11.01 -2.20
N ASP A 17 -7.67 -11.48 -3.45
CA ASP A 17 -8.30 -12.72 -3.91
C ASP A 17 -7.78 -14.00 -3.21
N ASN A 18 -6.60 -13.91 -2.57
CA ASN A 18 -5.92 -15.04 -1.93
C ASN A 18 -5.96 -15.03 -0.39
N VAL A 19 -6.51 -13.99 0.24
CA VAL A 19 -6.62 -13.90 1.71
C VAL A 19 -8.07 -13.63 2.09
N THR A 20 -8.87 -14.71 2.14
CA THR A 20 -10.31 -14.60 2.40
C THR A 20 -10.66 -14.42 3.88
N THR A 21 -9.70 -14.64 4.79
CA THR A 21 -9.97 -14.73 6.23
C THR A 21 -8.80 -14.22 7.06
N ALA A 22 -9.04 -13.23 7.92
CA ALA A 22 -8.10 -12.81 8.96
C ALA A 22 -8.13 -13.78 10.15
N TYR A 23 -7.04 -13.89 10.89
CA TYR A 23 -6.99 -14.70 12.12
C TYR A 23 -7.01 -13.82 13.36
N ALA A 24 -7.75 -14.24 14.38
CA ALA A 24 -7.68 -13.64 15.72
C ALA A 24 -7.62 -14.72 16.80
N LEU A 25 -7.03 -14.42 17.96
CA LEU A 25 -7.11 -15.29 19.13
C LEU A 25 -8.29 -14.86 20.02
N SER A 26 -9.04 -15.83 20.51
CA SER A 26 -10.12 -15.58 21.47
C SER A 26 -9.59 -14.85 22.71
N GLY A 27 -10.19 -13.71 23.06
CA GLY A 27 -9.77 -12.86 24.17
C GLY A 27 -8.58 -11.93 23.88
N GLU A 28 -8.01 -11.96 22.68
CA GLU A 28 -6.95 -11.04 22.26
C GLU A 28 -7.56 -9.77 21.66
N GLN A 29 -6.97 -8.61 21.96
CA GLN A 29 -7.33 -7.36 21.30
C GLN A 29 -6.66 -7.28 19.93
N ARG A 30 -7.45 -6.98 18.90
CA ARG A 30 -6.97 -6.81 17.52
C ARG A 30 -7.27 -5.42 17.01
N ILE A 31 -6.35 -4.88 16.21
CA ILE A 31 -6.59 -3.67 15.43
C ILE A 31 -7.20 -4.11 14.10
N LEU A 32 -8.43 -3.71 13.86
CA LEU A 32 -9.10 -3.85 12.58
C LEU A 32 -8.95 -2.54 11.83
N PHE A 33 -8.71 -2.62 10.53
CA PHE A 33 -8.54 -1.40 9.74
C PHE A 33 -8.97 -1.54 8.28
N GLY A 34 -9.19 -0.37 7.69
CA GLY A 34 -9.44 -0.18 6.28
C GLY A 34 -9.13 1.25 5.87
N ASN A 35 -9.49 1.61 4.65
CA ASN A 35 -9.43 2.98 4.13
C ASN A 35 -10.71 3.31 3.37
N VAL A 36 -10.89 4.59 3.10
CA VAL A 36 -11.97 5.11 2.26
C VAL A 36 -11.37 6.11 1.28
N GLU A 37 -11.84 6.04 0.03
CA GLU A 37 -11.47 6.96 -1.04
C GLU A 37 -12.69 7.64 -1.65
N GLY A 38 -12.42 8.81 -2.24
CA GLY A 38 -13.33 9.63 -3.02
C GLY A 38 -13.21 11.12 -2.64
N ALA A 39 -14.15 11.96 -3.08
CA ALA A 39 -14.03 13.41 -2.99
C ALA A 39 -14.63 14.07 -1.73
N ALA A 40 -15.42 13.34 -0.92
CA ALA A 40 -16.23 13.91 0.16
C ALA A 40 -15.60 13.77 1.56
N ALA A 41 -16.11 14.56 2.53
CA ALA A 41 -15.76 14.42 3.93
C ALA A 41 -16.55 13.25 4.56
N TYR A 42 -15.96 12.05 4.55
CA TYR A 42 -16.63 10.84 5.02
C TYR A 42 -16.85 10.79 6.53
N GLU A 43 -17.87 10.06 6.93
CA GLU A 43 -17.94 9.46 8.26
C GLU A 43 -18.03 7.93 8.14
N CYS A 44 -17.39 7.23 9.06
CA CYS A 44 -17.27 5.79 9.03
C CYS A 44 -17.62 5.18 10.39
N ARG A 45 -18.04 3.91 10.38
CA ARG A 45 -18.27 3.12 11.59
C ARG A 45 -17.93 1.65 11.38
N TRP A 46 -17.65 0.96 12.47
CA TRP A 46 -17.44 -0.48 12.51
C TRP A 46 -18.65 -1.20 13.10
N GLN A 47 -18.95 -2.37 12.54
CA GLN A 47 -19.99 -3.28 13.00
C GLN A 47 -19.41 -4.68 13.18
N PHE A 48 -19.92 -5.43 14.16
CA PHE A 48 -19.37 -6.72 14.56
C PHE A 48 -20.42 -7.82 14.57
N SER A 49 -20.02 -9.02 14.18
CA SER A 49 -20.86 -10.23 14.15
C SER A 49 -21.23 -10.80 15.53
N ASP A 50 -20.53 -10.39 16.59
CA ASP A 50 -20.59 -11.01 17.92
C ASP A 50 -21.61 -10.36 18.87
N GLY A 51 -22.43 -9.43 18.36
CA GLY A 51 -23.42 -8.70 19.13
C GLY A 51 -22.89 -7.45 19.83
N THR A 52 -21.59 -7.15 19.71
CA THR A 52 -21.03 -5.87 20.18
C THR A 52 -21.69 -4.70 19.44
N PRO A 53 -22.11 -3.63 20.15
CA PRO A 53 -22.66 -2.46 19.50
C PRO A 53 -21.72 -1.87 18.45
N ALA A 54 -22.27 -1.38 17.35
CA ALA A 54 -21.52 -0.66 16.35
C ALA A 54 -20.84 0.58 16.96
N THR A 55 -19.68 0.97 16.43
CA THR A 55 -19.06 2.25 16.81
C THR A 55 -19.95 3.41 16.35
N ALA A 56 -19.78 4.57 16.99
CA ALA A 56 -20.35 5.80 16.48
C ALA A 56 -19.79 6.12 15.08
N TRP A 57 -20.58 6.85 14.29
CA TRP A 57 -20.07 7.46 13.07
C TRP A 57 -19.02 8.52 13.43
N ALA A 58 -17.87 8.47 12.79
CA ALA A 58 -16.78 9.40 13.00
C ALA A 58 -16.04 9.67 11.69
N ALA A 59 -15.55 10.89 11.50
CA ALA A 59 -14.68 11.20 10.38
C ALA A 59 -13.36 10.40 10.46
N PRO A 60 -12.80 9.95 9.32
CA PRO A 60 -11.44 9.41 9.29
C PRO A 60 -10.46 10.40 9.95
N GLY A 61 -9.56 9.89 10.78
CA GLY A 61 -8.53 10.70 11.43
C GLY A 61 -7.46 11.19 10.43
N ALA A 62 -6.41 11.83 10.95
CA ALA A 62 -5.26 12.26 10.14
C ALA A 62 -4.40 11.09 9.59
N THR A 63 -4.73 9.86 9.96
CA THR A 63 -4.05 8.64 9.49
C THR A 63 -4.65 8.14 8.18
N ARG A 64 -3.87 7.43 7.35
CA ARG A 64 -4.35 6.86 6.08
C ARG A 64 -5.37 5.72 6.23
N PHE A 65 -5.59 5.27 7.45
CA PHE A 65 -6.46 4.15 7.78
C PHE A 65 -7.52 4.59 8.80
N ILE A 66 -8.69 4.00 8.65
CA ILE A 66 -9.77 4.00 9.63
C ILE A 66 -9.59 2.73 10.45
N ASN A 67 -9.41 2.86 11.76
CA ASN A 67 -9.17 1.72 12.63
C ASN A 67 -10.16 1.63 13.77
N THR A 68 -10.22 0.45 14.36
CA THR A 68 -10.83 0.21 15.66
C THR A 68 -10.10 -0.92 16.36
N THR A 69 -10.21 -0.99 17.68
CA THR A 69 -9.77 -2.16 18.44
C THR A 69 -10.97 -3.01 18.83
N HIS A 70 -10.87 -4.32 18.64
CA HIS A 70 -11.95 -5.25 18.99
C HIS A 70 -11.40 -6.54 19.59
N THR A 71 -12.17 -7.17 20.47
CA THR A 71 -11.83 -8.45 21.11
C THR A 71 -12.99 -9.42 20.97
N TYR A 72 -12.76 -10.55 20.28
CA TYR A 72 -13.74 -11.62 20.17
C TYR A 72 -13.63 -12.56 21.38
N ALA A 73 -14.74 -12.77 22.09
CA ALA A 73 -14.75 -13.58 23.32
C ALA A 73 -14.74 -15.10 23.07
N SER A 74 -15.17 -15.55 21.89
CA SER A 74 -15.33 -16.96 21.56
C SER A 74 -14.56 -17.35 20.29
N ALA A 75 -14.01 -18.56 20.30
CA ALA A 75 -13.45 -19.18 19.11
C ALA A 75 -14.56 -19.63 18.16
N ALA A 76 -14.79 -18.86 17.09
CA ALA A 76 -15.73 -19.14 16.03
C ALA A 76 -15.40 -18.29 14.79
N PRO A 77 -15.99 -18.59 13.62
CA PRO A 77 -16.05 -17.63 12.54
C PRO A 77 -16.79 -16.37 12.96
N HIS A 78 -16.19 -15.22 12.68
CA HIS A 78 -16.73 -13.89 12.95
C HIS A 78 -16.53 -12.99 11.74
N TRP A 79 -17.17 -11.83 11.73
CA TRP A 79 -16.88 -10.77 10.78
C TRP A 79 -16.88 -9.41 11.47
N ALA A 80 -16.13 -8.47 10.88
CA ALA A 80 -16.21 -7.05 11.16
C ALA A 80 -16.43 -6.30 9.85
N ARG A 81 -17.33 -5.32 9.85
CA ARG A 81 -17.67 -4.53 8.66
C ARG A 81 -17.36 -3.06 8.90
N LEU A 82 -16.60 -2.47 7.99
CA LEU A 82 -16.42 -1.03 7.89
C LEU A 82 -17.47 -0.49 6.93
N THR A 83 -18.24 0.49 7.36
CA THR A 83 -19.17 1.24 6.50
C THR A 83 -18.77 2.70 6.54
N CYS A 84 -18.63 3.32 5.38
CA CYS A 84 -18.42 4.77 5.25
C CYS A 84 -19.52 5.39 4.40
N ARG A 85 -19.83 6.65 4.67
CA ARG A 85 -20.82 7.41 3.91
C ARG A 85 -20.45 8.88 3.81
N ASP A 86 -20.98 9.54 2.79
CA ASP A 86 -21.04 10.99 2.77
C ASP A 86 -22.19 11.47 3.69
N PRO A 87 -21.91 12.25 4.75
CA PRO A 87 -22.95 12.82 5.61
C PRO A 87 -23.85 13.83 4.88
N GLY A 88 -23.37 14.45 3.79
CA GLY A 88 -24.14 15.34 2.92
C GLY A 88 -25.07 14.61 1.96
N ASN A 89 -24.75 13.36 1.61
CA ASN A 89 -25.54 12.49 0.75
C ASN A 89 -25.47 11.05 1.25
N ILE A 90 -26.33 10.69 2.20
CA ILE A 90 -26.33 9.34 2.81
C ILE A 90 -26.60 8.19 1.83
N ALA A 91 -27.04 8.48 0.59
CA ALA A 91 -27.17 7.46 -0.45
C ALA A 91 -25.81 7.07 -1.05
N ASP A 92 -24.80 7.94 -0.93
CA ASP A 92 -23.41 7.63 -1.21
C ASP A 92 -22.81 6.96 0.05
N THR A 93 -22.94 5.63 0.08
CA THR A 93 -22.47 4.77 1.17
C THR A 93 -21.84 3.54 0.54
N ASP A 94 -20.72 3.12 1.11
CA ASP A 94 -20.07 1.87 0.76
C ASP A 94 -19.63 1.10 2.00
N SER A 95 -19.40 -0.21 1.86
CA SER A 95 -19.07 -1.09 2.97
C SER A 95 -18.26 -2.30 2.55
N GLU A 96 -17.25 -2.59 3.36
CA GLU A 96 -16.43 -3.78 3.18
C GLU A 96 -16.27 -4.61 4.46
N THR A 97 -16.10 -5.93 4.28
CA THR A 97 -16.18 -6.91 5.37
C THR A 97 -14.90 -7.72 5.53
N ILE A 98 -14.36 -7.68 6.74
CA ILE A 98 -13.29 -8.56 7.19
C ILE A 98 -13.92 -9.84 7.74
N ASN A 99 -13.76 -10.95 7.02
CA ASN A 99 -14.07 -12.27 7.57
C ASN A 99 -12.94 -12.71 8.50
N MET A 100 -13.29 -13.27 9.65
CA MET A 100 -12.35 -13.67 10.68
C MET A 100 -12.56 -15.10 11.14
N LEU A 101 -11.45 -15.81 11.30
CA LEU A 101 -11.38 -17.07 12.00
C LEU A 101 -10.76 -16.83 13.38
N VAL A 102 -11.61 -16.81 14.40
CA VAL A 102 -11.16 -16.68 15.78
C VAL A 102 -10.86 -18.07 16.33
N ILE A 103 -9.60 -18.28 16.75
CA ILE A 103 -9.13 -19.56 17.28
C ILE A 103 -9.00 -19.51 18.79
N GLY A 104 -9.19 -20.66 19.46
CA GLY A 104 -9.10 -20.75 20.92
C GLY A 104 -7.71 -21.09 21.45
N THR A 105 -6.77 -21.46 20.57
CA THR A 105 -5.40 -21.83 20.96
C THR A 105 -4.42 -21.18 19.99
N ASP A 106 -3.43 -20.51 20.56
CA ASP A 106 -2.40 -19.82 19.78
C ASP A 106 -1.41 -20.82 19.15
N ASN A 107 -0.81 -20.44 18.03
CA ASN A 107 0.25 -21.20 17.38
C ASN A 107 1.25 -20.26 16.68
N LEU A 108 2.47 -20.79 16.45
CA LEU A 108 3.57 -20.01 15.88
C LEU A 108 3.25 -19.44 14.48
N ASN A 109 2.47 -20.14 13.66
CA ASN A 109 2.13 -19.65 12.32
C ASN A 109 1.21 -18.43 12.41
N ARG A 110 0.21 -18.46 13.29
CA ARG A 110 -0.66 -17.32 13.57
C ARG A 110 0.13 -16.13 14.11
N GLN A 111 1.07 -16.36 15.04
CA GLN A 111 1.93 -15.30 15.58
C GLN A 111 2.80 -14.64 14.51
N LYS A 112 3.36 -15.44 13.58
CA LYS A 112 4.15 -14.92 12.46
C LYS A 112 3.31 -14.07 11.50
N ASN A 113 2.14 -14.56 11.11
CA ASN A 113 1.25 -13.84 10.18
C ASN A 113 0.76 -12.54 10.82
N ASP A 114 0.42 -12.56 12.10
CA ASP A 114 0.02 -11.36 12.84
C ASP A 114 1.14 -10.31 12.91
N ALA A 115 2.39 -10.74 13.16
CA ALA A 115 3.54 -9.85 13.11
C ALA A 115 3.80 -9.27 11.71
N ILE A 116 3.51 -10.04 10.65
CA ILE A 116 3.59 -9.57 9.26
C ILE A 116 2.51 -8.52 8.99
N ASP A 117 1.25 -8.80 9.32
CA ASP A 117 0.13 -7.87 9.13
C ASP A 117 0.35 -6.56 9.89
N ASP A 118 0.89 -6.64 11.10
CA ASP A 118 1.29 -5.48 11.90
C ASP A 118 2.40 -4.67 11.22
N GLY A 119 3.41 -5.33 10.66
CA GLY A 119 4.51 -4.70 9.93
C GLY A 119 4.07 -4.03 8.62
N LEU A 120 3.17 -4.67 7.86
CA LEU A 120 2.58 -4.11 6.65
C LEU A 120 1.71 -2.90 6.98
N ARG A 121 0.84 -3.00 7.99
CA ARG A 121 -0.01 -1.89 8.46
C ARG A 121 0.80 -0.71 8.99
N TYR A 122 1.90 -0.98 9.69
CA TYR A 122 2.83 0.05 10.12
C TYR A 122 3.45 0.76 8.92
N SER A 123 3.91 0.01 7.92
CA SER A 123 4.54 0.55 6.71
C SER A 123 3.56 1.37 5.88
N TYR A 124 2.31 0.92 5.73
CA TYR A 124 1.24 1.64 5.03
C TYR A 124 1.06 3.08 5.53
N ASN A 125 1.24 3.30 6.84
CA ASN A 125 1.13 4.62 7.46
C ASN A 125 2.39 5.48 7.41
N ARG A 126 3.48 4.94 6.91
CA ARG A 126 4.78 5.62 6.83
C ARG A 126 5.05 6.26 5.48
N ILE A 127 4.13 6.13 4.52
CA ILE A 127 4.24 6.80 3.24
C ILE A 127 4.07 8.32 3.40
N LEU A 128 4.95 9.09 2.76
CA LEU A 128 4.93 10.54 2.82
C LEU A 128 3.81 11.09 1.93
N THR A 129 2.93 11.90 2.50
CA THR A 129 1.78 12.46 1.77
C THR A 129 2.04 13.85 1.18
N GLY A 130 3.26 14.40 1.30
CA GLY A 130 3.60 15.71 0.75
C GLY A 130 5.10 16.00 0.65
N GLY A 131 5.43 17.08 -0.06
CA GLY A 131 6.81 17.53 -0.30
C GLY A 131 7.54 16.75 -1.41
N SER A 132 8.84 17.01 -1.57
CA SER A 132 9.67 16.42 -2.64
C SER A 132 9.75 14.89 -2.61
N TYR A 133 9.46 14.27 -1.46
CA TYR A 133 9.51 12.82 -1.25
C TYR A 133 8.12 12.18 -1.12
N GLN A 134 7.05 12.86 -1.56
CA GLN A 134 5.70 12.27 -1.59
C GLN A 134 5.69 10.86 -2.23
N GLY A 135 4.97 9.93 -1.63
CA GLY A 135 4.93 8.52 -2.03
C GLY A 135 6.11 7.68 -1.50
N CYS A 136 7.19 8.29 -1.03
CA CYS A 136 8.29 7.52 -0.42
C CYS A 136 7.96 7.16 1.02
N PHE A 137 8.53 6.05 1.49
CA PHE A 137 8.37 5.61 2.87
C PHE A 137 9.38 6.27 3.79
N TYR A 138 8.88 6.75 4.92
CA TYR A 138 9.68 7.29 6.00
C TYR A 138 10.40 6.18 6.78
N GLY A 139 11.72 6.32 6.94
CA GLY A 139 12.57 5.41 7.72
C GLY A 139 13.77 6.13 8.33
N SER A 140 14.95 5.51 8.33
CA SER A 140 16.20 5.99 8.95
C SER A 140 16.85 7.21 8.27
N GLY A 141 16.06 8.07 7.61
CA GLY A 141 16.54 9.19 6.79
C GLY A 141 16.96 8.79 5.36
N GLN A 142 16.82 7.51 5.01
CA GLN A 142 17.10 6.98 3.68
C GLN A 142 15.78 6.56 3.01
N TYR A 143 15.05 7.52 2.44
CA TYR A 143 13.71 7.28 1.92
C TYR A 143 13.68 6.24 0.78
N GLY A 144 14.65 6.27 -0.13
CA GLY A 144 14.74 5.31 -1.23
C GLY A 144 14.92 3.87 -0.74
N ALA A 145 15.86 3.67 0.19
CA ALA A 145 16.09 2.37 0.84
C ALA A 145 14.83 1.84 1.54
N SER A 146 14.21 2.74 2.31
CA SER A 146 13.03 2.44 3.13
C SER A 146 11.84 2.11 2.24
N THR A 147 11.70 2.83 1.12
CA THR A 147 10.69 2.57 0.08
C THR A 147 10.93 1.21 -0.56
N GLY A 148 12.14 0.94 -1.04
CA GLY A 148 12.46 -0.35 -1.66
C GLY A 148 12.20 -1.55 -0.73
N MET A 149 12.57 -1.45 0.55
CA MET A 149 12.28 -2.52 1.52
C MET A 149 10.78 -2.66 1.83
N ALA A 150 10.03 -1.55 1.93
CA ALA A 150 8.60 -1.60 2.16
C ALA A 150 7.86 -2.22 0.97
N LEU A 151 8.20 -1.82 -0.26
CA LEU A 151 7.64 -2.40 -1.49
C LEU A 151 7.88 -3.91 -1.55
N LEU A 152 9.12 -4.35 -1.33
CA LEU A 152 9.44 -5.79 -1.28
C LEU A 152 8.63 -6.52 -0.21
N ALA A 153 8.35 -5.91 0.94
CA ALA A 153 7.52 -6.53 1.97
C ALA A 153 6.08 -6.71 1.49
N PHE A 154 5.45 -5.68 0.92
CA PHE A 154 4.11 -5.77 0.35
C PHE A 154 4.04 -6.85 -0.75
N GLU A 155 4.97 -6.82 -1.68
CA GLU A 155 4.97 -7.72 -2.84
C GLU A 155 5.23 -9.18 -2.46
N ASN A 156 6.15 -9.44 -1.52
CA ASN A 156 6.40 -10.79 -1.01
C ASN A 156 5.20 -11.37 -0.25
N HIS A 157 4.25 -10.53 0.16
CA HIS A 157 2.98 -10.94 0.77
C HIS A 157 1.80 -10.89 -0.21
N GLY A 158 2.06 -10.72 -1.51
CA GLY A 158 1.06 -10.81 -2.57
C GLY A 158 0.39 -9.49 -2.93
N HIS A 159 0.85 -8.37 -2.37
CA HIS A 159 0.35 -7.04 -2.69
C HIS A 159 1.26 -6.39 -3.74
N ASN A 160 0.86 -6.40 -5.00
CA ASN A 160 1.67 -5.89 -6.12
C ASN A 160 0.79 -5.16 -7.15
N LEU A 161 1.39 -4.71 -8.25
CA LEU A 161 0.67 -3.94 -9.28
C LEU A 161 -0.39 -4.76 -10.05
N ASP A 162 -0.28 -6.09 -10.02
CA ASP A 162 -1.27 -7.00 -10.61
C ASP A 162 -2.36 -7.40 -9.60
N SER A 163 -2.27 -6.95 -8.33
CA SER A 163 -3.35 -7.11 -7.35
C SER A 163 -4.66 -6.48 -7.85
N ASN A 164 -5.77 -7.02 -7.35
CA ASN A 164 -7.10 -6.42 -7.51
C ASN A 164 -7.10 -4.97 -6.99
N ASP A 165 -7.86 -4.08 -7.64
CA ASP A 165 -8.01 -2.68 -7.22
C ASP A 165 -8.69 -2.52 -5.85
N GLU A 166 -9.30 -3.59 -5.32
CA GLU A 166 -9.80 -3.67 -3.93
C GLU A 166 -8.69 -3.93 -2.90
N ASP A 167 -7.48 -4.28 -3.33
CA ASP A 167 -6.34 -4.40 -2.43
C ASP A 167 -5.87 -3.02 -1.97
N SER A 168 -6.14 -2.69 -0.71
CA SER A 168 -5.78 -1.37 -0.17
C SER A 168 -4.26 -1.10 -0.18
N TYR A 169 -3.42 -2.13 -0.30
CA TYR A 169 -1.97 -1.98 -0.37
C TYR A 169 -1.45 -1.74 -1.79
N LYS A 170 -2.24 -2.02 -2.84
CA LYS A 170 -1.84 -1.76 -4.23
C LYS A 170 -1.48 -0.30 -4.47
N ALA A 171 -2.34 0.63 -4.02
CA ALA A 171 -2.09 2.06 -4.14
C ALA A 171 -0.77 2.50 -3.46
N VAL A 172 -0.40 1.81 -2.38
CA VAL A 172 0.86 2.09 -1.67
C VAL A 172 2.08 1.55 -2.41
N VAL A 173 1.93 0.42 -3.13
CA VAL A 173 2.97 -0.08 -4.05
C VAL A 173 3.15 0.89 -5.22
N GLU A 174 2.06 1.36 -5.81
CA GLU A 174 2.06 2.35 -6.89
C GLU A 174 2.72 3.67 -6.48
N GLU A 175 2.29 4.26 -5.36
CA GLU A 175 2.86 5.52 -4.83
C GLU A 175 4.36 5.37 -4.49
N GLY A 176 4.76 4.24 -3.91
CA GLY A 176 6.15 3.96 -3.57
C GLY A 176 7.04 3.83 -4.80
N LEU A 177 6.59 3.08 -5.81
CA LEU A 177 7.32 2.93 -7.06
C LEU A 177 7.43 4.27 -7.79
N ALA A 178 6.33 5.02 -7.87
CA ALA A 178 6.33 6.37 -8.45
C ALA A 178 7.30 7.30 -7.73
N CYS A 179 7.42 7.20 -6.40
CA CYS A 179 8.41 7.99 -5.67
C CYS A 179 9.85 7.58 -6.03
N ILE A 180 10.14 6.28 -6.11
CA ILE A 180 11.47 5.80 -6.52
C ILE A 180 11.83 6.40 -7.87
N LEU A 181 10.96 6.25 -8.87
CA LEU A 181 11.19 6.70 -10.25
C LEU A 181 11.20 8.23 -10.40
N ARG A 182 10.53 8.97 -9.52
CA ARG A 182 10.54 10.44 -9.56
C ARG A 182 11.76 11.05 -8.89
N VAL A 183 12.19 10.50 -7.75
CA VAL A 183 13.13 11.18 -6.84
C VAL A 183 14.58 10.75 -7.06
N TYR A 184 14.80 9.49 -7.43
CA TYR A 184 16.12 8.87 -7.37
C TYR A 184 16.85 8.68 -8.70
N PRO A 185 16.19 8.62 -9.87
CA PRO A 185 16.89 8.69 -11.14
C PRO A 185 17.64 10.01 -11.30
N THR A 186 18.74 9.94 -12.02
CA THR A 186 19.43 11.11 -12.51
C THR A 186 20.10 10.76 -13.83
N ALA A 187 19.97 11.67 -14.79
CA ALA A 187 20.68 11.58 -16.05
C ALA A 187 22.20 11.67 -15.81
N ILE A 188 22.95 10.79 -16.46
CA ILE A 188 24.41 10.75 -16.39
C ILE A 188 24.97 10.61 -17.81
N ASN A 189 26.12 11.23 -18.07
CA ASN A 189 26.80 11.01 -19.34
C ASN A 189 27.32 9.56 -19.41
N MET A 190 27.04 8.86 -20.51
CA MET A 190 27.53 7.49 -20.72
C MET A 190 29.05 7.42 -20.83
N THR A 191 29.72 8.52 -21.20
CA THR A 191 31.19 8.64 -21.11
C THR A 191 31.74 8.41 -19.69
N ASN A 192 30.93 8.61 -18.65
CA ASN A 192 31.28 8.33 -17.25
C ASN A 192 30.99 6.87 -16.82
N GLN A 193 30.43 6.04 -17.70
CA GLN A 193 30.11 4.64 -17.45
C GLN A 193 30.77 3.70 -18.48
N ALA A 194 32.08 3.83 -18.67
CA ALA A 194 32.83 3.07 -19.68
C ALA A 194 32.70 1.52 -19.59
N CYS A 195 32.22 0.97 -18.47
CA CYS A 195 31.99 -0.47 -18.26
C CYS A 195 30.55 -0.94 -18.50
N VAL A 196 29.60 -0.02 -18.63
CA VAL A 196 28.19 -0.30 -18.95
C VAL A 196 28.03 0.19 -20.38
N GLY A 197 27.91 -0.74 -21.34
CA GLY A 197 27.83 -0.39 -22.76
C GLY A 197 26.79 0.70 -23.04
N ASP A 198 26.99 1.44 -24.12
CA ASP A 198 26.09 2.53 -24.52
C ASP A 198 24.69 1.97 -24.85
N PRO A 199 23.65 2.24 -24.02
CA PRO A 199 22.31 1.72 -24.26
C PRO A 199 21.71 2.25 -25.57
N GLU A 200 22.10 3.46 -25.97
CA GLU A 200 21.71 4.11 -27.25
C GLU A 200 22.32 3.40 -28.47
N LEU A 201 23.28 2.49 -28.26
CA LEU A 201 23.94 1.77 -29.34
C LEU A 201 23.09 0.57 -29.79
N GLY A 202 22.03 0.85 -30.56
CA GLY A 202 21.23 -0.16 -31.26
C GLY A 202 19.79 -0.29 -30.78
N ASP A 203 19.35 0.52 -29.83
CA ASP A 203 17.93 0.86 -29.70
C ASP A 203 17.62 2.07 -30.61
N THR A 204 16.35 2.28 -30.94
CA THR A 204 15.93 3.30 -31.90
C THR A 204 15.79 4.68 -31.25
N ASP A 205 16.55 4.95 -30.19
CA ASP A 205 16.47 6.23 -29.49
C ASP A 205 17.02 7.35 -30.39
N ALA A 206 16.26 8.43 -30.50
CA ALA A 206 16.37 9.39 -31.60
C ALA A 206 17.04 10.70 -31.19
N ASP A 207 17.16 10.98 -29.89
CA ASP A 207 17.77 12.21 -29.39
C ASP A 207 19.31 12.13 -29.29
N ASN A 208 19.87 10.91 -29.21
CA ASN A 208 21.31 10.59 -29.28
C ASN A 208 22.14 11.52 -28.37
N ASP A 209 21.60 11.80 -27.18
CA ASP A 209 22.14 12.78 -26.23
C ASP A 209 23.25 12.18 -25.33
N ASN A 210 23.55 10.89 -25.53
CA ASN A 210 24.61 10.12 -24.92
C ASN A 210 24.46 10.02 -23.39
N LYS A 211 23.20 9.98 -22.91
CA LYS A 211 22.82 9.93 -21.50
C LYS A 211 22.25 8.58 -21.11
N GLY A 212 22.59 8.15 -19.90
CA GLY A 212 21.94 7.03 -19.22
C GLY A 212 21.24 7.48 -17.96
N LEU A 213 20.50 6.55 -17.34
CA LEU A 213 19.90 6.73 -16.03
C LEU A 213 20.74 6.07 -14.95
N ARG A 214 20.99 6.81 -13.85
CA ARG A 214 21.56 6.27 -12.62
C ARG A 214 20.65 6.54 -11.44
N PHE A 215 20.33 5.49 -10.69
CA PHE A 215 19.64 5.63 -9.40
C PHE A 215 20.63 6.06 -8.32
N GLN A 216 20.42 7.25 -7.78
CA GLN A 216 21.29 7.85 -6.79
C GLN A 216 20.79 7.52 -5.38
N SER A 217 21.71 7.33 -4.45
CA SER A 217 21.43 7.33 -3.02
C SER A 217 22.53 8.11 -2.33
N THR A 218 22.21 8.77 -1.21
CA THR A 218 23.23 9.42 -0.37
C THR A 218 24.27 8.41 0.16
N THR A 219 23.95 7.12 0.09
CA THR A 219 24.79 6.01 0.51
C THR A 219 24.63 4.84 -0.47
N GLN A 220 25.73 4.45 -1.12
CA GLN A 220 25.75 3.47 -2.24
C GLN A 220 25.19 2.09 -1.87
N ASN A 221 25.21 1.73 -0.59
CA ASN A 221 24.75 0.43 -0.09
C ASN A 221 23.24 0.22 -0.15
N TYR A 222 22.45 1.28 -0.40
CA TYR A 222 21.00 1.19 -0.35
C TYR A 222 20.31 1.24 -1.72
N THR A 223 21.04 1.58 -2.78
CA THR A 223 20.54 1.49 -4.15
C THR A 223 20.02 0.08 -4.51
N PRO A 224 20.62 -1.03 -4.06
CA PRO A 224 20.12 -2.37 -4.39
C PRO A 224 18.66 -2.62 -3.96
N PHE A 225 18.20 -2.07 -2.83
CA PHE A 225 16.82 -2.29 -2.37
C PHE A 225 15.79 -1.63 -3.29
N MET A 226 16.10 -0.43 -3.79
CA MET A 226 15.25 0.24 -4.80
C MET A 226 15.23 -0.56 -6.10
N MET A 227 16.39 -1.01 -6.57
CA MET A 227 16.48 -1.77 -7.83
C MET A 227 15.72 -3.09 -7.75
N MET A 228 15.86 -3.83 -6.63
CA MET A 228 15.10 -5.07 -6.42
C MET A 228 13.59 -4.83 -6.41
N ALA A 229 13.13 -3.77 -5.73
CA ALA A 229 11.71 -3.41 -5.71
C ALA A 229 11.19 -3.06 -7.11
N MET A 230 11.90 -2.28 -7.91
CA MET A 230 11.47 -1.95 -9.28
C MET A 230 11.37 -3.18 -10.19
N VAL A 231 12.33 -4.10 -10.09
CA VAL A 231 12.31 -5.34 -10.88
C VAL A 231 11.14 -6.23 -10.46
N ASN A 232 10.84 -6.28 -9.17
CA ASN A 232 9.77 -7.10 -8.62
C ASN A 232 8.37 -6.50 -8.88
N ALA A 233 8.25 -5.17 -8.85
CA ALA A 233 7.04 -4.42 -9.18
C ALA A 233 6.68 -4.45 -10.67
N GLY A 234 7.58 -4.95 -11.53
CA GLY A 234 7.47 -4.85 -12.97
C GLY A 234 6.27 -5.61 -13.54
N SER A 235 5.14 -4.94 -13.72
CA SER A 235 4.11 -5.36 -14.66
C SER A 235 4.50 -4.90 -16.08
N LEU A 236 4.05 -5.64 -17.10
CA LEU A 236 4.24 -5.29 -18.52
C LEU A 236 3.72 -3.87 -18.86
N ALA A 237 2.75 -3.36 -18.10
CA ALA A 237 2.21 -2.02 -18.25
C ALA A 237 3.15 -0.95 -17.65
N ALA A 238 3.67 -1.19 -16.45
CA ALA A 238 4.63 -0.28 -15.79
C ALA A 238 5.96 -0.17 -16.56
N GLY A 239 6.40 -1.25 -17.23
CA GLY A 239 7.58 -1.22 -18.09
C GLY A 239 7.38 -0.49 -19.43
N ARG A 240 6.15 -0.08 -19.78
CA ARG A 240 5.83 0.60 -21.05
C ARG A 240 5.43 2.06 -20.89
N SER A 241 5.00 2.50 -19.71
CA SER A 241 4.64 3.89 -19.44
C SER A 241 5.84 4.66 -18.92
N ASP A 242 6.56 5.28 -19.84
CA ASP A 242 7.14 6.64 -19.74
C ASP A 242 8.22 6.79 -20.81
N VAL A 243 7.83 6.64 -22.08
CA VAL A 243 8.49 7.38 -23.16
C VAL A 243 7.93 8.79 -23.06
N VAL A 244 8.61 9.65 -22.31
CA VAL A 244 8.33 11.08 -22.28
C VAL A 244 8.63 11.60 -23.69
N THR A 245 7.57 11.90 -24.45
CA THR A 245 7.67 12.70 -25.68
C THR A 245 8.01 14.15 -25.36
#